data_AF-A0ABD4ZR11-F1
#
_entry.id   AF-A0ABD4ZR11-F1
#
_cell.length_a   1.000
_cell.length_b   1.000
_cell.length_c   1.000
_cell.angle_alpha   90.00
_cell.angle_beta   90.00
_cell.angle_gamma   90.00
#
_symmetry.space_group_name_H-M   'P 1'
#
loop_
_entity.id
_entity.type
_entity.pdbx_description
1 polymer ?
#
loop_
_entity_poly.entity_id
_entity_poly.type
_entity_poly.pdbx_seq_one_letter_code
_entity_poly.pdbx_strand_id
1 'polypeptide(L)'
;MIKPDIDQFTLVLQTTGVFDFDEWRDWVAKTLISTFLIKSKMHKLFDNFGEADVKLPEGYTIGYSFINAPFYFCIAYHEAFTKMGVIVKYSAYAWHEYRKQYEEEFNEPIHLHTFLKMIESDEYSFRLSRIDICCDFINENISIAKLKRSIEEGRTELRYGKY
;
A
#
# COMPACT_ATOMS: atom_id res chain seq x y z
N MET A 1 -17.22 6.32 20.18
CA MET A 1 -16.04 5.48 19.95
C MET A 1 -15.15 6.11 18.88
N ILE A 2 -13.87 6.29 19.20
CA ILE A 2 -12.83 6.69 18.25
C ILE A 2 -12.11 5.43 17.76
N LYS A 3 -11.99 5.23 16.45
CA LYS A 3 -11.37 4.03 15.86
C LYS A 3 -10.28 4.42 14.85
N PRO A 4 -8.98 4.31 15.19
CA PRO A 4 -7.90 4.53 14.24
C PRO A 4 -7.73 3.34 13.29
N ASP A 5 -7.34 3.62 12.05
CA ASP A 5 -6.97 2.61 11.04
C ASP A 5 -6.00 3.19 10.00
N ILE A 6 -5.63 2.38 9.00
CA ILE A 6 -4.80 2.76 7.85
C ILE A 6 -5.68 2.93 6.62
N ASP A 7 -5.66 4.12 6.04
CA ASP A 7 -6.43 4.48 4.83
C ASP A 7 -5.61 4.29 3.55
N GLN A 8 -4.30 4.37 3.63
CA GLN A 8 -3.45 4.08 2.49
C GLN A 8 -2.05 3.75 2.98
N PHE A 9 -1.35 2.87 2.27
CA PHE A 9 0.09 2.84 2.37
C PHE A 9 0.75 2.48 1.04
N THR A 10 2.00 2.86 0.91
CA THR A 10 2.80 2.63 -0.29
C THR A 10 4.21 2.23 0.09
N LEU A 11 4.65 1.10 -0.43
CA LEU A 11 5.99 0.58 -0.26
C LEU A 11 6.79 0.78 -1.53
N VAL A 12 8.10 0.92 -1.39
CA VAL A 12 9.03 0.81 -2.52
C VAL A 12 10.09 -0.22 -2.15
N LEU A 13 10.14 -1.30 -2.93
CA LEU A 13 11.13 -2.37 -2.83
C LEU A 13 12.33 -2.03 -3.71
N GLN A 14 13.52 -2.26 -3.19
CA GLN A 14 14.80 -2.03 -3.85
C GLN A 14 15.66 -3.27 -3.68
N THR A 15 16.16 -3.82 -4.78
CA THR A 15 17.00 -5.02 -4.69
C THR A 15 18.28 -4.73 -3.92
N THR A 16 18.73 -5.71 -3.14
CA THR A 16 20.02 -5.70 -2.44
C THR A 16 21.14 -6.24 -3.32
N GLY A 17 20.80 -6.91 -4.42
CA GLY A 17 21.74 -7.49 -5.37
C GLY A 17 22.34 -6.46 -6.32
N VAL A 18 23.46 -6.84 -6.94
CA VAL A 18 24.02 -6.12 -8.09
C VAL A 18 23.40 -6.72 -9.34
N PHE A 19 23.03 -5.86 -10.28
CA PHE A 19 22.39 -6.25 -11.52
C PHE A 19 22.72 -5.22 -12.61
N ASP A 20 22.60 -5.62 -13.87
CA ASP A 20 22.66 -4.72 -15.01
C ASP A 20 21.27 -4.33 -15.54
N PHE A 21 21.26 -3.50 -16.59
CA PHE A 21 20.01 -3.00 -17.17
C PHE A 21 19.11 -4.10 -17.75
N ASP A 22 19.69 -5.10 -18.42
CA ASP A 22 18.93 -6.16 -19.06
C ASP A 22 18.38 -7.12 -17.99
N GLU A 23 19.17 -7.44 -16.96
CA GLU A 23 18.72 -8.24 -15.83
C GLU A 23 17.53 -7.60 -15.09
N TRP A 24 17.54 -6.27 -14.91
CA TRP A 24 16.42 -5.53 -14.33
C TRP A 24 15.11 -5.77 -15.08
N ARG A 25 15.15 -5.56 -16.40
CA ARG A 25 14.01 -5.66 -17.30
C ARG A 25 13.51 -7.11 -17.40
N ASP A 26 14.44 -8.05 -17.45
CA ASP A 26 14.12 -9.41 -17.81
C ASP A 26 13.61 -10.21 -16.60
N TRP A 27 14.26 -10.10 -15.43
CA TRP A 27 13.93 -10.94 -14.28
C TRP A 27 14.00 -10.29 -12.90
N VAL A 28 14.92 -9.36 -12.60
CA VAL A 28 15.11 -8.86 -11.21
C VAL A 28 13.84 -8.22 -10.65
N ALA A 29 13.20 -7.31 -11.40
CA ALA A 29 11.98 -6.65 -10.93
C ALA A 29 10.84 -7.66 -10.71
N LYS A 30 10.73 -8.68 -11.57
CA LYS A 30 9.72 -9.75 -11.46
C LYS A 30 10.00 -10.66 -10.27
N THR A 31 11.26 -10.95 -9.97
CA THR A 31 11.67 -11.71 -8.77
C THR A 31 11.27 -10.96 -7.51
N LEU A 32 11.55 -9.65 -7.42
CA LEU A 32 11.13 -8.82 -6.29
C LEU A 32 9.61 -8.87 -6.06
N ILE A 33 8.84 -8.75 -7.15
CA ILE A 33 7.38 -8.86 -7.14
C ILE A 33 6.94 -10.26 -6.65
N SER A 34 7.50 -11.32 -7.22
CA SER A 34 7.16 -12.69 -6.85
C SER A 34 7.45 -12.98 -5.37
N THR A 35 8.64 -12.61 -4.90
CA THR A 35 9.04 -12.77 -3.51
C THR A 35 8.15 -11.98 -2.57
N PHE A 36 7.81 -10.74 -2.91
CA PHE A 36 6.84 -9.95 -2.15
C PHE A 36 5.50 -10.68 -2.05
N LEU A 37 4.92 -11.14 -3.17
CA LEU A 37 3.62 -11.81 -3.19
C LEU A 37 3.60 -13.12 -2.39
N ILE A 38 4.68 -13.90 -2.45
CA ILE A 38 4.83 -15.15 -1.69
C ILE A 38 4.93 -14.86 -0.19
N LYS A 39 5.78 -13.91 0.19
CA LYS A 39 5.99 -13.52 1.60
C LYS A 39 4.73 -12.91 2.18
N SER A 40 4.07 -12.02 1.45
CA SER A 40 2.83 -11.35 1.84
C SER A 40 1.59 -12.27 1.78
N LYS A 41 1.74 -13.54 1.37
CA LYS A 41 0.65 -14.52 1.20
C LYS A 41 -0.42 -14.10 0.19
N MET A 42 -0.11 -13.15 -0.69
CA MET A 42 -1.07 -12.55 -1.61
C MET A 42 -1.69 -13.56 -2.57
N HIS A 43 -0.89 -14.47 -3.13
CA HIS A 43 -1.38 -15.55 -4.00
C HIS A 43 -2.27 -16.57 -3.28
N LYS A 44 -2.25 -16.61 -1.95
CA LYS A 44 -3.13 -17.49 -1.17
C LYS A 44 -4.46 -16.81 -0.86
N LEU A 45 -4.46 -15.49 -0.72
CA LEU A 45 -5.62 -14.71 -0.30
C LEU A 45 -6.47 -14.19 -1.47
N PHE A 46 -5.87 -14.08 -2.66
CA PHE A 46 -6.53 -13.51 -3.82
C PHE A 46 -6.15 -14.25 -5.09
N ASP A 47 -7.14 -14.45 -5.94
CA ASP A 47 -7.00 -15.04 -7.27
C ASP A 47 -6.77 -13.96 -8.34
N ASN A 48 -6.46 -14.40 -9.56
CA ASN A 48 -6.41 -13.55 -10.75
C ASN A 48 -5.40 -12.39 -10.66
N PHE A 49 -4.19 -12.67 -10.15
CA PHE A 49 -3.09 -11.71 -10.25
C PHE A 49 -2.53 -11.69 -11.68
N GLY A 50 -2.50 -10.52 -12.33
CA GLY A 50 -2.12 -10.37 -13.74
C GLY A 50 -1.69 -8.95 -14.09
N GLU A 51 -1.55 -8.66 -15.40
CA GLU A 51 -1.21 -7.31 -15.89
C GLU A 51 -2.25 -6.28 -15.43
N ALA A 52 -1.78 -5.13 -14.94
CA ALA A 52 -2.65 -4.19 -14.26
C ALA A 52 -3.79 -3.67 -15.14
N ASP A 53 -5.02 -3.85 -14.66
CA ASP A 53 -6.26 -3.26 -15.19
C ASP A 53 -6.62 -1.93 -14.50
N VAL A 54 -5.75 -1.46 -13.61
CA VAL A 54 -5.88 -0.20 -12.85
C VAL A 54 -4.82 0.81 -13.28
N LYS A 55 -5.07 2.10 -12.99
CA LYS A 55 -4.09 3.16 -13.27
C LYS A 55 -2.78 2.90 -12.51
N LEU A 56 -1.67 2.83 -13.23
CA LEU A 56 -0.34 2.72 -12.65
C LEU A 56 0.05 4.01 -11.90
N PRO A 57 0.87 3.90 -10.83
CA PRO A 57 1.49 5.07 -10.22
C PRO A 57 2.31 5.87 -11.24
N GLU A 58 2.31 7.20 -11.09
CA GLU A 58 2.98 8.10 -12.06
C GLU A 58 4.46 7.74 -12.23
N GLY A 59 4.89 7.66 -13.48
CA GLY A 59 6.26 7.28 -13.86
C GLY A 59 6.55 5.79 -13.86
N TYR A 60 5.61 4.91 -13.52
CA TYR A 60 5.78 3.45 -13.64
C TYR A 60 5.21 2.96 -14.97
N THR A 61 5.89 2.03 -15.64
CA THR A 61 5.55 1.61 -17.02
C THR A 61 5.01 0.19 -17.12
N ILE A 62 5.42 -0.70 -16.20
CA ILE A 62 4.96 -2.09 -16.14
C ILE A 62 4.35 -2.31 -14.77
N GLY A 63 3.13 -2.84 -14.71
CA GLY A 63 2.48 -3.12 -13.44
C GLY A 63 1.48 -4.25 -13.49
N TYR A 64 1.13 -4.70 -12.29
CA TYR A 64 0.27 -5.84 -12.04
C TYR A 64 -0.74 -5.50 -10.93
N SER A 65 -1.90 -6.14 -11.00
CA SER A 65 -2.98 -6.03 -10.02
C SER A 65 -3.71 -7.36 -9.89
N PHE A 66 -4.67 -7.41 -8.97
CA PHE A 66 -5.70 -8.45 -8.97
C PHE A 66 -6.82 -8.01 -9.91
N ILE A 67 -7.01 -8.74 -11.00
CA ILE A 67 -7.90 -8.34 -12.09
C ILE A 67 -9.35 -8.37 -11.62
N ASN A 68 -10.11 -7.33 -11.98
CA ASN A 68 -11.51 -7.11 -11.59
C ASN A 68 -11.72 -7.05 -10.06
N ALA A 69 -10.69 -6.81 -9.26
CA ALA A 69 -10.85 -6.60 -7.84
C ALA A 69 -11.63 -5.29 -7.58
N PRO A 70 -12.53 -5.26 -6.58
CA PRO A 70 -13.31 -4.06 -6.27
C PRO A 70 -12.48 -3.00 -5.52
N PHE A 71 -11.20 -3.29 -5.26
CA PHE A 71 -10.26 -2.44 -4.55
C PHE A 71 -9.05 -2.11 -5.42
N TYR A 72 -8.39 -0.98 -5.11
CA TYR A 72 -7.17 -0.59 -5.79
C TYR A 72 -5.94 -1.18 -5.07
N PHE A 73 -5.35 -2.19 -5.68
CA PHE A 73 -4.01 -2.70 -5.38
C PHE A 73 -3.18 -2.67 -6.66
N CYS A 74 -1.95 -2.17 -6.58
CA CYS A 74 -1.05 -2.13 -7.73
C CYS A 74 0.39 -2.39 -7.29
N ILE A 75 1.08 -3.26 -8.01
CA ILE A 75 2.52 -3.44 -7.90
C ILE A 75 3.18 -3.19 -9.26
N ALA A 76 4.14 -2.27 -9.33
CA ALA A 76 4.66 -1.78 -10.60
C ALA A 76 6.15 -1.45 -10.54
N TYR A 77 6.81 -1.42 -11.68
CA TYR A 77 8.19 -0.96 -11.85
C TYR A 77 8.32 -0.17 -13.16
N HIS A 78 9.39 0.63 -13.28
CA HIS A 78 9.75 1.23 -14.56
C HIS A 78 10.79 0.33 -15.24
N GLU A 79 10.58 -0.01 -16.51
CA GLU A 79 11.50 -0.85 -17.28
C GLU A 79 12.94 -0.30 -17.38
N ALA A 80 13.14 1.02 -17.45
CA ALA A 80 14.45 1.63 -17.67
C ALA A 80 15.03 2.36 -16.44
N PHE A 81 14.18 2.94 -15.59
CA PHE A 81 14.62 3.70 -14.43
C PHE A 81 14.67 2.83 -13.17
N THR A 82 15.68 1.97 -13.11
CA THR A 82 15.88 0.95 -12.06
C THR A 82 15.87 1.52 -10.64
N LYS A 83 16.37 2.74 -10.45
CA LYS A 83 16.39 3.45 -9.16
C LYS A 83 14.99 3.72 -8.58
N MET A 84 13.93 3.71 -9.39
CA MET A 84 12.56 3.84 -8.89
C MET A 84 12.11 2.62 -8.09
N GLY A 85 12.75 1.46 -8.30
CA GLY A 85 12.41 0.21 -7.65
C GLY A 85 11.04 -0.33 -8.05
N VAL A 86 10.55 -1.29 -7.27
CA VAL A 86 9.18 -1.81 -7.39
C VAL A 86 8.28 -1.08 -6.40
N ILE A 87 7.28 -0.36 -6.86
CA ILE A 87 6.27 0.26 -6.01
C ILE A 87 5.15 -0.72 -5.71
N VAL A 88 4.69 -0.77 -4.46
CA VAL A 88 3.51 -1.52 -4.04
C VAL A 88 2.54 -0.56 -3.38
N LYS A 89 1.32 -0.44 -3.90
CA LYS A 89 0.33 0.52 -3.41
C LYS A 89 -0.95 -0.18 -2.99
N TYR A 90 -1.37 0.09 -1.76
CA TYR A 90 -2.63 -0.35 -1.19
C TYR A 90 -3.52 0.86 -0.97
N SER A 91 -4.75 0.81 -1.48
CA SER A 91 -5.81 1.69 -0.98
C SER A 91 -6.36 1.20 0.36
N ALA A 92 -7.19 2.03 1.00
CA ALA A 92 -7.91 1.69 2.23
C ALA A 92 -8.64 0.37 2.08
N TYR A 93 -9.37 0.25 0.96
CA TYR A 93 -10.19 -0.91 0.71
C TYR A 93 -9.34 -2.17 0.44
N ALA A 94 -8.22 -2.03 -0.28
CA ALA A 94 -7.31 -3.16 -0.51
C ALA A 94 -6.70 -3.68 0.80
N TRP A 95 -6.32 -2.77 1.71
CA TRP A 95 -5.80 -3.15 3.03
C TRP A 95 -6.87 -3.80 3.91
N HIS A 96 -8.09 -3.27 3.88
CA HIS A 96 -9.22 -3.83 4.60
C HIS A 96 -9.55 -5.27 4.14
N GLU A 97 -9.68 -5.48 2.83
CA GLU A 97 -9.94 -6.81 2.26
C GLU A 97 -8.77 -7.77 2.53
N TYR A 98 -7.52 -7.30 2.42
CA TYR A 98 -6.36 -8.11 2.76
C TYR A 98 -6.44 -8.63 4.21
N ARG A 99 -6.72 -7.74 5.17
CA ARG A 99 -6.82 -8.11 6.59
C ARG A 99 -7.94 -9.11 6.83
N LYS A 100 -9.10 -8.88 6.21
CA LYS A 100 -10.27 -9.76 6.31
C LYS A 100 -9.94 -11.16 5.78
N GLN A 101 -9.43 -11.26 4.55
CA GLN A 101 -9.06 -12.55 3.95
C GLN A 101 -7.98 -13.26 4.75
N TYR A 102 -6.99 -12.51 5.26
CA TYR A 102 -5.94 -13.09 6.11
C TYR A 102 -6.52 -13.68 7.40
N GLU A 103 -7.41 -12.96 8.07
CA GLU A 103 -8.06 -13.44 9.30
C GLU A 103 -8.95 -14.64 9.04
N GLU A 104 -9.69 -14.66 7.93
CA GLU A 104 -10.52 -15.81 7.52
C GLU A 104 -9.67 -17.05 7.22
N GLU A 105 -8.53 -16.90 6.53
CA GLU A 105 -7.67 -18.02 6.12
C GLU A 105 -6.76 -18.55 7.25
N PHE A 106 -6.28 -17.68 8.13
CA PHE A 106 -5.29 -18.03 9.15
C PHE A 106 -5.83 -17.98 10.59
N ASN A 107 -7.08 -17.53 10.78
CA ASN A 107 -7.72 -17.36 12.08
C ASN A 107 -6.92 -16.46 13.05
N GLU A 108 -6.19 -15.49 12.48
CA GLU A 108 -5.39 -14.51 13.21
C GLU A 108 -5.49 -13.13 12.55
N PRO A 109 -5.70 -12.04 13.32
CA PRO A 109 -5.72 -10.70 12.77
C PRO A 109 -4.31 -10.25 12.37
N ILE A 110 -4.22 -9.47 11.29
CA ILE A 110 -2.95 -8.87 10.86
C ILE A 110 -2.98 -7.35 10.96
N HIS A 111 -1.88 -6.80 11.49
CA HIS A 111 -1.63 -5.37 11.59
C HIS A 111 -0.49 -4.97 10.66
N LEU A 112 -0.42 -3.68 10.29
CA LEU A 112 0.57 -3.19 9.33
C LEU A 112 2.00 -3.53 9.76
N HIS A 113 2.35 -3.35 11.03
CA HIS A 113 3.69 -3.71 11.52
C HIS A 113 4.03 -5.20 11.33
N THR A 114 3.09 -6.11 11.63
CA THR A 114 3.29 -7.55 11.43
C THR A 114 3.39 -7.89 9.95
N PHE A 115 2.57 -7.25 9.11
CA PHE A 115 2.66 -7.35 7.66
C PHE A 115 4.03 -6.91 7.15
N LEU A 116 4.55 -5.76 7.61
CA LEU A 116 5.88 -5.27 7.22
C LEU A 116 7.01 -6.23 7.61
N LYS A 117 6.94 -6.84 8.80
CA LYS A 117 7.89 -7.89 9.20
C LYS A 117 7.79 -9.14 8.33
N MET A 118 6.57 -9.55 7.98
CA MET A 118 6.33 -10.74 7.19
C MET A 118 6.90 -10.65 5.77
N ILE A 119 6.90 -9.44 5.18
CA ILE A 119 7.45 -9.20 3.84
C ILE A 119 8.97 -8.98 3.83
N GLU A 120 9.67 -9.11 4.96
CA GLU A 120 11.13 -9.03 4.98
C GLU A 120 11.76 -10.17 4.16
N SER A 121 12.80 -9.82 3.40
CA SER A 121 13.52 -10.71 2.49
C SER A 121 14.97 -10.24 2.32
N ASP A 122 15.89 -11.18 2.10
CA ASP A 122 17.28 -10.84 1.79
C ASP A 122 17.47 -10.33 0.36
N GLU A 123 16.48 -10.56 -0.52
CA GLU A 123 16.50 -10.16 -1.94
C GLU A 123 16.24 -8.66 -2.17
N TYR A 124 15.62 -7.99 -1.20
CA TYR A 124 15.32 -6.57 -1.28
C TYR A 124 15.29 -5.90 0.09
N SER A 125 15.57 -4.61 0.10
CA SER A 125 15.14 -3.70 1.15
C SER A 125 13.83 -3.03 0.74
N PHE A 126 13.03 -2.58 1.70
CA PHE A 126 11.85 -1.79 1.41
C PHE A 126 11.76 -0.56 2.31
N ARG A 127 11.10 0.47 1.80
CA ARG A 127 10.72 1.65 2.60
C ARG A 127 9.22 1.89 2.52
N LEU A 128 8.66 2.36 3.62
CA LEU A 128 7.31 2.91 3.68
C LEU A 128 7.35 4.34 3.11
N SER A 129 6.99 4.49 1.85
CA SER A 129 7.04 5.77 1.12
C SER A 129 5.85 6.69 1.40
N ARG A 130 4.69 6.10 1.74
CA ARG A 130 3.49 6.83 2.16
C ARG A 130 2.71 5.98 3.15
N ILE A 131 2.13 6.63 4.14
CA ILE A 131 1.13 6.07 5.05
C ILE A 131 0.12 7.17 5.38
N ASP A 132 -1.15 6.87 5.14
CA ASP A 132 -2.26 7.73 5.50
C ASP A 132 -3.00 7.03 6.62
N ILE A 133 -3.05 7.67 7.79
CA ILE A 133 -3.74 7.17 8.98
C ILE A 133 -5.12 7.83 9.00
N CYS A 134 -6.17 7.05 9.23
CA CYS A 134 -7.52 7.55 9.42
C CYS A 134 -8.02 7.29 10.84
N CYS A 135 -9.09 7.98 11.19
CA CYS A 135 -9.73 7.85 12.48
C CYS A 135 -11.22 8.08 12.36
N ASP A 136 -12.02 7.05 12.61
CA ASP A 136 -13.47 7.15 12.60
C ASP A 136 -13.98 7.65 13.95
N PHE A 137 -14.84 8.68 13.90
CA PHE A 137 -15.49 9.26 15.07
C PHE A 137 -16.96 8.81 15.12
N ILE A 138 -17.21 7.67 15.76
CA ILE A 138 -18.53 7.04 15.80
C ILE A 138 -19.27 7.50 17.06
N ASN A 139 -20.41 8.17 16.90
CA ASN A 139 -21.24 8.70 18.00
C ASN A 139 -20.51 9.68 18.95
N GLU A 140 -19.50 10.40 18.46
CA GLU A 140 -18.73 11.39 19.24
C GLU A 140 -19.38 12.79 19.26
N ASN A 141 -20.64 12.91 18.81
CA ASN A 141 -21.37 14.18 18.71
C ASN A 141 -20.62 15.29 17.94
N ILE A 142 -19.73 14.89 17.02
CA ILE A 142 -19.01 15.81 16.13
C ILE A 142 -19.93 16.21 14.98
N SER A 143 -20.03 17.51 14.73
CA SER A 143 -20.79 18.06 13.62
C SER A 143 -19.86 18.84 12.70
N ILE A 144 -19.75 18.36 11.45
CA ILE A 144 -18.94 19.03 10.41
C ILE A 144 -19.44 20.46 10.18
N ALA A 145 -20.75 20.69 10.23
CA ALA A 145 -21.32 22.03 10.08
C ALA A 145 -20.89 22.98 11.23
N LYS A 146 -20.87 22.49 12.48
CA LYS A 146 -20.39 23.28 13.62
C LYS A 146 -18.88 23.55 13.52
N LEU A 147 -18.09 22.57 13.12
CA LEU A 147 -16.65 22.72 12.90
C LEU A 147 -16.35 23.77 11.82
N LYS A 148 -17.02 23.69 10.67
CA LYS A 148 -16.90 24.67 9.58
C LYS A 148 -17.18 26.08 10.06
N ARG A 149 -18.32 26.28 10.75
CA ARG A 149 -18.71 27.58 11.32
C ARG A 149 -17.69 28.10 12.33
N SER A 150 -17.14 27.23 13.18
CA SER A 150 -16.12 27.59 14.15
C SER A 150 -14.83 28.10 13.48
N ILE A 151 -14.43 27.49 12.36
CA ILE A 151 -13.29 27.93 11.54
C ILE A 151 -13.59 29.29 10.90
N GLU A 152 -14.76 29.46 10.30
CA GLU A 152 -15.17 30.72 9.65
C GLU A 152 -15.27 31.89 10.63
N GLU A 153 -15.68 31.64 11.88
CA GLU A 153 -15.77 32.63 12.96
C GLU A 153 -14.42 32.86 13.67
N GLY A 154 -13.33 32.22 13.22
CA GLY A 154 -12.00 32.35 13.82
C GLY A 154 -11.85 31.76 15.22
N ARG A 155 -12.83 30.94 15.67
CA ARG A 155 -12.79 30.23 16.97
C ARG A 155 -11.98 28.95 16.91
N THR A 156 -11.74 28.43 15.71
CA THR A 156 -10.88 27.27 15.44
C THR A 156 -9.92 27.62 14.32
N GLU A 157 -8.64 27.31 14.52
CA GLU A 157 -7.60 27.50 13.50
C GLU A 157 -7.19 26.17 12.89
N LEU A 158 -6.96 26.17 11.58
CA LEU A 158 -6.38 25.05 10.86
C LEU A 158 -4.89 25.31 10.69
N ARG A 159 -4.04 24.55 11.38
CA ARG A 159 -2.59 24.64 11.24
C ARG A 159 -2.08 23.48 10.38
N TYR A 160 -1.50 23.80 9.23
CA TYR A 160 -0.68 22.86 8.48
C TYR A 160 0.71 22.85 9.10
N GLY A 161 1.26 21.66 9.39
CA GLY A 161 2.58 21.50 10.00
C GLY A 161 3.67 22.17 9.17
N LYS A 162 4.12 23.34 9.62
CA LYS A 162 5.44 23.91 9.37
C LYS A 162 6.04 24.22 10.73
N TYR A 163 6.64 23.19 11.32
CA TYR A 163 7.61 23.33 12.41
C TYR A 163 8.92 22.71 11.92
#